data_AF-A0A1G2RGM0-F1
#
_entry.id   AF-A0A1G2RGM0-F1
#
_cell.length_a   1.000
_cell.length_b   1.000
_cell.length_c   1.000
_cell.angle_alpha   90.00
_cell.angle_beta   90.00
_cell.angle_gamma   90.00
#
_symmetry.space_group_name_H-M   'P 1'
#
loop_
_entity.id
_entity.type
_entity.pdbx_description
1 polymer ?
#
loop_
_entity_poly.entity_id
_entity_poly.type
_entity_poly.pdbx_seq_one_letter_code
_entity_poly.pdbx_strand_id
1 'polypeptide(L)'
;MELSILIAGFGGGAIRGLVGFVKHQYSYKEVKFNVPYFFFMMFLSGIVGITVASAVSKTGFVFFGGSGVTGLTPALALIVGYAGGDFLENIYKIIMRKP
;
A
#
# COMPACT_ATOMS: atom_id res chain seq x y z
N MET A 1 8.48 14.51 -5.29
CA MET A 1 7.53 13.58 -4.64
C MET A 1 7.34 14.10 -3.23
N GLU A 2 6.10 14.44 -2.87
CA GLU A 2 5.80 15.03 -1.56
C GLU A 2 6.08 14.03 -0.43
N LEU A 3 6.74 14.46 0.65
CA LEU A 3 7.01 13.63 1.83
C LEU A 3 5.72 13.01 2.39
N SER A 4 4.62 13.75 2.29
CA SER A 4 3.26 13.35 2.67
C SER A 4 2.77 12.09 1.95
N ILE A 5 3.13 11.93 0.66
CA ILE A 5 2.77 10.75 -0.16
C ILE A 5 3.55 9.52 0.29
N LEU A 6 4.83 9.70 0.63
CA LEU A 6 5.70 8.64 1.11
C LEU A 6 5.23 8.10 2.46
N ILE A 7 4.92 9.00 3.40
CA ILE A 7 4.40 8.63 4.72
C ILE A 7 3.03 7.96 4.60
N ALA A 8 2.16 8.48 3.74
CA ALA A 8 0.85 7.89 3.51
C ALA A 8 0.93 6.49 2.87
N GLY A 9 1.80 6.30 1.87
CA GLY A 9 2.04 5.00 1.24
C GLY A 9 2.64 3.97 2.20
N PHE A 10 3.59 4.39 3.04
CA PHE A 10 4.12 3.56 4.13
C PHE A 10 3.00 3.18 5.12
N GLY A 11 2.19 4.16 5.53
CA GLY A 11 1.07 3.98 6.44
C GLY A 11 0.07 2.96 5.91
N GLY A 12 -0.30 3.04 4.63
CA GLY A 12 -1.15 2.06 3.97
C GLY A 12 -0.55 0.64 4.02
N GLY A 13 0.74 0.51 3.68
CA GLY A 13 1.46 -0.76 3.73
C GLY A 13 1.56 -1.33 5.15
N ALA A 14 1.77 -0.48 6.16
CA ALA A 14 1.80 -0.87 7.57
C ALA A 14 0.42 -1.35 8.05
N ILE A 15 -0.67 -0.69 7.67
CA ILE A 15 -2.04 -1.12 7.98
C ILE A 15 -2.33 -2.50 7.38
N ARG A 16 -1.89 -2.76 6.13
CA ARG A 16 -2.00 -4.10 5.52
C ARG A 16 -1.23 -5.16 6.31
N GLY A 17 -0.01 -4.84 6.76
CA GLY A 17 0.80 -5.71 7.60
C GLY A 17 0.12 -6.04 8.94
N LEU A 18 -0.48 -5.03 9.58
CA LEU A 18 -1.27 -5.18 10.81
C LEU A 18 -2.48 -6.09 10.60
N VAL A 19 -3.27 -5.85 9.54
CA VAL A 19 -4.46 -6.67 9.24
C VAL A 19 -4.07 -8.11 8.94
N GLY A 20 -2.99 -8.35 8.19
CA GLY A 20 -2.47 -9.69 7.92
C GLY A 20 -2.03 -10.41 9.19
N PHE A 21 -1.37 -9.70 10.11
CA PHE A 21 -0.97 -10.26 11.39
C PHE A 21 -2.17 -10.59 12.28
N VAL A 22 -3.15 -9.68 12.40
CA VAL A 22 -4.38 -9.92 13.16
C VAL A 22 -5.12 -11.14 12.61
N LYS A 23 -5.25 -11.28 11.29
CA LYS A 23 -5.84 -12.48 10.67
C LYS A 23 -5.08 -13.75 11.03
N HIS A 24 -3.76 -13.71 11.01
CA HIS A 24 -2.93 -14.86 11.38
C HIS A 24 -3.12 -15.25 12.86
N GLN A 25 -3.24 -14.28 13.77
CA GLN A 25 -3.51 -14.54 15.19
C GLN A 25 -4.92 -15.13 15.41
N TYR A 26 -5.94 -14.67 14.70
CA TYR A 26 -7.30 -15.20 14.83
C TYR A 26 -7.49 -16.58 14.20
N SER A 27 -6.71 -16.92 13.16
CA SER A 27 -6.86 -18.18 12.43
C SER A 27 -6.20 -19.38 13.13
N TYR A 28 -5.29 -19.16 14.07
CA TYR A 28 -4.52 -20.22 14.72
C TYR A 28 -4.63 -20.13 16.24
N LYS A 29 -5.09 -21.21 16.89
CA LYS A 29 -5.43 -21.25 18.33
C LYS A 29 -4.26 -21.06 19.30
N GLU A 30 -3.00 -21.16 18.86
CA GLU A 30 -1.80 -21.06 19.72
C GLU A 30 -0.58 -20.47 18.99
N VAL A 31 -0.65 -19.23 18.50
CA VAL A 31 0.55 -18.58 17.90
C VAL A 31 1.33 -17.84 18.97
N LYS A 32 2.56 -18.27 19.27
CA LYS A 32 3.48 -17.50 20.12
C LYS A 32 3.75 -16.15 19.46
N PHE A 33 3.40 -15.05 20.14
CA PHE A 33 3.62 -13.70 19.63
C PHE A 33 5.13 -13.41 19.51
N ASN A 34 5.67 -13.57 18.30
CA ASN A 34 7.05 -13.22 18.00
C ASN A 34 7.12 -11.73 17.63
N VAL A 35 7.43 -10.91 18.63
CA VAL A 35 7.52 -9.44 18.52
C VAL A 35 8.50 -9.03 17.40
N PRO A 36 9.72 -9.59 17.30
CA PRO A 36 10.64 -9.30 16.19
C PRO A 36 10.04 -9.58 14.82
N TYR A 37 9.40 -10.74 14.63
CA TYR A 37 8.79 -11.13 13.36
C TYR A 37 7.66 -10.19 12.96
N PHE A 38 6.84 -9.76 13.91
CA PHE A 38 5.77 -8.79 13.69
C PHE A 38 6.31 -7.45 13.19
N PHE A 39 7.28 -6.87 13.89
CA PHE A 39 7.87 -5.59 13.48
C PHE A 39 8.60 -5.69 12.14
N PHE A 40 9.32 -6.79 11.91
CA PHE A 40 10.01 -7.02 10.64
C PHE A 40 9.03 -7.11 9.47
N MET A 41 7.94 -7.88 9.63
CA MET A 41 6.93 -8.03 8.59
C MET A 41 6.09 -6.76 8.36
N MET A 42 5.77 -6.01 9.42
CA MET A 42 5.15 -4.69 9.26
C MET A 42 6.06 -3.72 8.51
N PHE A 43 7.36 -3.71 8.83
CA PHE A 43 8.33 -2.83 8.19
C PHE A 43 8.50 -3.17 6.70
N LEU A 44 8.64 -4.46 6.36
CA LEU A 44 8.63 -4.95 4.98
C LEU A 44 7.35 -4.54 4.25
N SER A 45 6.18 -4.71 4.87
CA SER A 45 4.90 -4.31 4.28
C SER A 45 4.83 -2.80 4.03
N GLY A 46 5.37 -2.00 4.95
CA GLY A 46 5.50 -0.55 4.77
C GLY A 46 6.43 -0.16 3.62
N ILE A 47 7.58 -0.83 3.46
CA ILE A 47 8.50 -0.61 2.33
C ILE A 47 7.80 -0.91 1.00
N VAL A 48 7.03 -2.01 0.93
CA VAL A 48 6.23 -2.34 -0.25
C VAL A 48 5.21 -1.22 -0.52
N GLY A 49 4.53 -0.71 0.50
CA GLY A 49 3.59 0.41 0.38
C GLY A 49 4.23 1.67 -0.20
N ILE A 50 5.42 2.06 0.27
CA ILE A 50 6.20 3.17 -0.30
C ILE A 50 6.56 2.91 -1.77
N THR A 51 6.99 1.69 -2.08
CA THR A 51 7.45 1.31 -3.42
C THR A 51 6.31 1.40 -4.43
N VAL A 52 5.14 0.88 -4.07
CA VAL A 52 3.94 0.94 -4.90
C VAL A 52 3.45 2.39 -5.05
N ALA A 53 3.38 3.17 -3.96
CA ALA A 53 2.98 4.58 -4.05
C ALA A 53 3.95 5.40 -4.93
N SER A 54 5.24 5.13 -4.85
CA SER A 54 6.27 5.77 -5.69
C SER A 54 6.15 5.37 -7.17
N ALA A 55 5.89 4.08 -7.44
CA ALA A 55 5.69 3.58 -8.78
C ALA A 55 4.44 4.22 -9.43
N VAL A 56 3.32 4.27 -8.70
CA VAL A 56 2.07 4.88 -9.19
C VAL A 56 2.21 6.39 -9.35
N SER A 57 2.97 7.07 -8.48
CA SER A 57 3.25 8.50 -8.66
C SER A 57 4.05 8.79 -9.94
N LYS A 58 4.79 7.81 -10.48
CA LYS A 58 5.62 7.96 -11.69
C LYS A 58 4.96 7.41 -12.95
N THR A 59 3.89 6.61 -12.84
CA THR A 59 3.16 6.10 -14.02
C THR A 59 2.34 7.18 -14.74
N GLY A 60 2.28 8.41 -14.22
CA GLY A 60 1.62 9.53 -14.89
C GLY A 60 0.09 9.41 -14.94
N PHE A 61 -0.50 8.53 -14.11
CA PHE A 61 -1.95 8.44 -13.98
C PHE A 61 -2.51 9.74 -13.40
N VAL A 62 -3.27 10.46 -14.21
CA VAL A 62 -4.06 11.62 -13.76
C VAL A 62 -5.35 11.09 -13.16
N PHE A 63 -5.38 10.96 -11.84
CA PHE A 63 -6.59 10.62 -11.13
C PHE A 63 -7.51 11.86 -11.08
N PHE A 64 -8.51 11.89 -11.96
CA PHE A 64 -9.53 12.94 -12.00
C PHE A 64 -10.50 12.79 -10.82
N GLY A 65 -10.11 13.29 -9.65
CA GLY A 65 -11.00 13.51 -8.50
C GLY A 65 -11.31 15.00 -8.39
N GLY A 66 -12.60 15.37 -8.38
CA GLY A 66 -13.09 16.73 -8.51
C GLY A 66 -12.32 17.79 -7.69
N SER A 67 -11.96 18.88 -8.38
CA SER A 67 -11.22 20.06 -7.93
C SER A 67 -9.69 19.98 -8.06
N GLY A 68 -9.18 20.22 -9.28
CA GLY A 68 -7.87 20.84 -9.51
C GLY A 68 -6.61 20.09 -9.07
N VAL A 69 -6.69 18.84 -8.61
CA VAL A 69 -5.51 18.07 -8.21
C VAL A 69 -5.00 17.21 -9.37
N THR A 70 -3.96 17.69 -10.04
CA THR A 70 -3.21 17.00 -11.11
C THR A 70 -2.15 16.04 -10.56
N GLY A 71 -2.46 15.28 -9.51
CA GLY A 71 -1.46 14.45 -8.85
C GLY A 71 -2.01 13.46 -7.83
N LEU A 72 -1.13 12.55 -7.41
CA LEU A 72 -1.42 11.55 -6.39
C LEU A 72 -1.65 12.26 -5.04
N THR A 73 -2.89 12.29 -4.55
CA THR A 73 -3.15 12.85 -3.21
C THR A 73 -2.57 11.94 -2.12
N PRO A 74 -2.19 12.48 -0.94
CA PRO A 74 -1.74 11.64 0.18
C PRO A 74 -2.79 10.60 0.59
N ALA A 75 -4.08 10.94 0.53
CA ALA A 75 -5.16 9.99 0.80
C ALA A 75 -5.18 8.83 -0.22
N LEU A 76 -4.98 9.13 -1.51
CA LEU A 76 -4.88 8.10 -2.54
C LEU A 76 -3.62 7.25 -2.33
N ALA A 77 -2.49 7.87 -1.99
CA ALA A 77 -1.24 7.17 -1.67
C ALA A 77 -1.40 6.14 -0.55
N LEU A 78 -2.21 6.45 0.46
CA LEU A 78 -2.53 5.53 1.55
C LEU A 78 -3.32 4.31 1.06
N ILE A 79 -4.34 4.52 0.21
CA ILE A 79 -5.12 3.44 -0.38
C ILE A 79 -4.23 2.56 -1.28
N VAL A 80 -3.40 3.19 -2.10
CA VAL A 80 -2.43 2.52 -2.97
C VAL A 80 -1.43 1.70 -2.17
N GLY A 81 -0.89 2.25 -1.08
CA GLY A 81 0.01 1.54 -0.18
C GLY A 81 -0.66 0.35 0.53
N TYR A 82 -1.93 0.49 0.92
CA TYR A 82 -2.70 -0.58 1.54
C TYR A 82 -3.02 -1.72 0.56
N ALA A 83 -3.45 -1.40 -0.65
CA ALA A 83 -3.70 -2.40 -1.69
C ALA A 83 -2.39 -3.04 -2.18
N GLY A 84 -1.28 -2.30 -2.18
CA GLY A 84 0.05 -2.82 -2.44
C GLY A 84 0.20 -3.37 -3.87
N GLY A 85 0.79 -4.57 -3.99
CA GLY A 85 1.03 -5.21 -5.30
C GLY A 85 -0.23 -5.43 -6.12
N ASP A 86 -1.36 -5.74 -5.46
CA ASP A 86 -2.64 -5.99 -6.13
C ASP A 86 -3.13 -4.74 -6.89
N PHE A 87 -2.84 -3.55 -6.36
CA PHE A 87 -3.16 -2.30 -7.05
C PHE A 87 -2.33 -2.13 -8.33
N LEU A 88 -1.05 -2.50 -8.26
CA LEU A 88 -0.12 -2.39 -9.38
C LEU A 88 -0.47 -3.38 -10.49
N GLU A 89 -0.88 -4.61 -10.12
CA GLU A 89 -1.41 -5.60 -11.06
C GLU A 89 -2.70 -5.10 -11.75
N ASN A 90 -3.62 -4.52 -10.99
CA ASN A 90 -4.85 -3.98 -11.55
C ASN A 90 -4.59 -2.79 -12.50
N ILE A 91 -3.68 -1.89 -12.15
CA ILE A 91 -3.23 -0.83 -13.07
C ILE A 91 -2.65 -1.43 -14.34
N TYR A 92 -1.78 -2.44 -14.22
CA TYR A 92 -1.19 -3.11 -15.37
C TYR A 92 -2.25 -3.75 -16.29
N LYS A 93 -3.25 -4.44 -15.71
CA LYS A 93 -4.39 -5.00 -16.46
C LYS A 93 -5.17 -3.93 -17.23
N ILE A 94 -5.42 -2.77 -16.60
CA ILE A 94 -6.10 -1.63 -17.24
C ILE A 94 -5.28 -1.10 -18.42
N ILE A 95 -3.98 -0.85 -18.23
CA ILE A 95 -3.08 -0.34 -19.29
C ILE A 95 -3.03 -1.33 -20.46
N MET A 96 -2.89 -2.62 -20.17
CA MET A 96 -2.71 -3.66 -21.18
C MET A 96 -4.02 -4.19 -21.75
N ARG A 97 -5.18 -3.66 -21.31
CA ARG A 97 -6.54 -4.12 -21.68
C ARG A 97 -6.71 -5.65 -21.57
N LYS A 98 -6.11 -6.25 -20.54
CA LYS A 98 -6.18 -7.69 -20.28
C LYS A 98 -7.11 -7.91 -19.08
N PRO A 99 -8.08 -8.85 -19.14
CA PRO A 99 -8.93 -9.17 -17.99
C PRO A 99 -8.10 -9.72 -16.81
#